data_AF-A0A0C3QL12-F1
#
_entry.id   AF-A0A0C3QL12-F1
#
_cell.length_a   1.000
_cell.length_b   1.000
_cell.length_c   1.000
_cell.angle_alpha   90.00
_cell.angle_beta   90.00
_cell.angle_gamma   90.00
#
_symmetry.space_group_name_H-M   'P 1'
#
loop_
_entity.id
_entity.type
_entity.pdbx_description
1 polymer ?
#
loop_
_entity_poly.entity_id
_entity_poly.type
_entity_poly.pdbx_seq_one_letter_code
_entity_poly.pdbx_strand_id
1 'polypeptide(L)'
;MTWVANSMPVVAPNITRFKIEELAYDRNMEISQYSALEHLELGFWYVTTRFWESLASCQLLRKIVLTRCMDNLEDPGWQVDSVYFPALRKLKLRSGQLRGISELILRSRMPILECLCWDAGSAPANHALDGIAAWLKLYSPKLDTDMLYHIPAGNSSDSIGDSDDDFW
;
A
#
# COMPACT_ATOMS: atom_id res chain seq x y z
N MET A 1 4.67 -5.51 20.43
CA MET A 1 3.31 -5.98 20.76
C MET A 1 2.52 -6.03 19.46
N THR A 2 2.15 -7.23 19.01
CA THR A 2 1.28 -7.49 17.85
C THR A 2 -0.13 -7.72 18.40
N TRP A 3 -1.11 -6.93 17.97
CA TRP A 3 -2.49 -7.02 18.48
C TRP A 3 -3.36 -7.89 17.55
N VAL A 4 -4.16 -8.77 18.14
CA VAL A 4 -5.18 -9.58 17.45
C VAL A 4 -6.45 -8.75 17.33
N ALA A 5 -6.97 -8.65 16.11
CA ALA A 5 -7.83 -7.57 15.62
C ALA A 5 -9.33 -7.64 16.01
N ASN A 6 -9.70 -8.22 17.17
CA ASN A 6 -11.12 -8.30 17.55
C ASN A 6 -11.63 -7.16 18.43
N SER A 7 -10.79 -6.20 18.80
CA SER A 7 -11.20 -4.97 19.49
C SER A 7 -10.12 -3.92 19.29
N MET A 8 -10.17 -3.17 18.18
CA MET A 8 -9.26 -2.03 18.03
C MET A 8 -9.55 -1.01 19.14
N PRO A 9 -8.58 -0.64 19.98
CA PRO A 9 -8.79 0.41 20.94
C PRO A 9 -9.00 1.72 20.17
N VAL A 10 -10.17 2.34 20.36
CA VAL A 10 -10.61 3.63 19.79
C VAL A 10 -9.66 4.79 20.13
N VAL A 11 -8.59 4.55 20.92
CA VAL A 11 -7.68 5.58 21.41
C VAL A 11 -6.26 5.02 21.49
N ALA A 12 -5.58 4.89 20.35
CA ALA A 12 -4.15 4.61 20.32
C ALA A 12 -3.43 5.50 19.29
N PRO A 13 -3.37 6.83 19.50
CA PRO A 13 -2.74 7.76 18.57
C PRO A 13 -1.24 7.50 18.36
N ASN A 14 -0.61 6.72 19.24
CA ASN A 14 0.83 6.41 19.23
C ASN A 14 1.19 5.11 18.50
N ILE A 15 0.24 4.46 17.82
CA ILE A 15 0.55 3.27 17.03
C ILE A 15 1.37 3.70 15.81
N THR A 16 2.63 3.26 15.76
CA THR A 16 3.55 3.52 14.64
C THR A 16 3.60 2.38 13.63
N ARG A 17 3.28 1.15 14.05
CA ARG A 17 3.27 -0.03 13.19
C ARG A 17 1.97 -0.80 13.38
N PHE A 18 1.27 -1.03 12.28
CA PHE A 18 -0.01 -1.70 12.27
C PHE A 18 0.01 -2.85 11.28
N LYS A 19 -0.28 -4.06 11.77
CA LYS A 19 -0.26 -5.27 10.96
C LYS A 19 -1.51 -6.09 11.22
N ILE A 20 -2.21 -6.44 10.15
CA ILE A 20 -3.35 -7.35 10.17
C ILE A 20 -3.12 -8.37 9.07
N GLU A 21 -3.08 -9.65 9.41
CA GLU A 21 -2.91 -10.72 8.43
C GLU A 21 -4.24 -11.27 7.92
N GLU A 22 -5.26 -11.33 8.78
CA GLU A 22 -6.56 -11.87 8.42
C GLU A 22 -7.63 -11.20 9.29
N LEU A 23 -8.56 -10.48 8.65
CA LEU A 23 -9.78 -10.01 9.27
C LEU A 23 -10.95 -10.54 8.45
N ALA A 24 -12.01 -10.96 9.16
CA ALA A 24 -13.31 -11.17 8.54
C ALA A 24 -13.73 -9.90 7.79
N TYR A 25 -14.41 -10.05 6.65
CA TYR A 25 -14.83 -9.06 5.65
C TYR A 25 -15.56 -7.78 6.16
N ASP A 26 -15.07 -7.12 7.20
CA ASP A 26 -15.59 -5.85 7.67
C ASP A 26 -15.11 -4.75 6.73
N ARG A 27 -16.02 -3.91 6.27
CA ARG A 27 -15.75 -3.08 5.08
C ARG A 27 -15.17 -1.71 5.43
N ASN A 28 -15.11 -1.35 6.70
CA ASN A 28 -14.88 0.03 7.12
C ASN A 28 -13.85 0.12 8.25
N MET A 29 -12.58 -0.10 7.91
CA MET A 29 -11.49 0.24 8.81
C MET A 29 -11.10 1.70 8.62
N GLU A 30 -11.38 2.53 9.62
CA GLU A 30 -10.95 3.93 9.67
C GLU A 30 -9.56 4.02 10.30
N ILE A 31 -8.54 4.28 9.46
CA ILE A 31 -7.13 4.39 9.90
C ILE A 31 -6.75 5.84 10.24
N SER A 32 -7.56 6.82 9.85
CA SER A 32 -7.31 8.26 10.06
C SER A 32 -7.04 8.66 11.52
N GLN A 33 -7.50 7.86 12.48
CA GLN A 33 -7.24 8.02 13.91
C GLN A 33 -5.78 7.72 14.32
N TYR A 34 -5.00 7.02 13.49
CA TYR A 34 -3.62 6.63 13.79
C TYR A 34 -2.63 7.63 13.18
N SER A 35 -2.57 8.84 13.75
CA SER A 35 -1.73 9.92 13.23
C SER A 35 -0.22 9.66 13.33
N ALA A 36 0.22 8.80 14.26
CA ALA A 36 1.62 8.37 14.38
C ALA A 36 1.98 7.18 13.48
N LEU A 37 1.07 6.70 12.64
CA LEU A 37 1.28 5.49 11.85
C LEU A 37 2.37 5.70 10.80
N GLU A 38 3.43 4.90 10.89
CA GLU A 38 4.53 4.89 9.95
C GLU A 38 4.44 3.68 9.02
N HIS A 39 4.11 2.49 9.55
CA HIS A 39 4.12 1.25 8.79
C HIS A 39 2.77 0.55 8.86
N LEU A 40 2.20 0.21 7.72
CA LEU A 40 0.97 -0.55 7.58
C LEU A 40 1.19 -1.84 6.77
N GLU A 41 0.73 -2.96 7.30
CA GLU A 41 0.67 -4.24 6.59
C GLU A 41 -0.72 -4.84 6.72
N LEU A 42 -1.38 -5.10 5.59
CA LEU A 42 -2.71 -5.68 5.53
C LEU A 42 -2.73 -6.92 4.66
N GLY A 43 -3.38 -7.96 5.17
CA GLY A 43 -3.65 -9.23 4.52
C GLY A 43 -5.14 -9.43 4.25
N PHE A 44 -5.48 -10.04 3.11
CA PHE A 44 -6.83 -10.56 2.81
C PHE A 44 -7.96 -9.52 2.99
N TRP A 45 -7.75 -8.28 2.54
CA TRP A 45 -8.67 -7.16 2.76
C TRP A 45 -9.24 -6.55 1.48
N TYR A 46 -10.38 -5.84 1.59
CA TYR A 46 -10.91 -5.00 0.52
C TYR A 46 -10.32 -3.59 0.57
N VAL A 47 -9.66 -3.18 -0.50
CA VAL A 47 -9.18 -1.80 -0.68
C VAL A 47 -10.26 -1.01 -1.40
N THR A 48 -10.88 -0.07 -0.69
CA THR A 48 -11.85 0.88 -1.26
C THR A 48 -11.18 2.25 -1.44
N THR A 49 -11.78 3.12 -2.25
CA THR A 49 -11.31 4.52 -2.41
C THR A 49 -11.24 5.24 -1.07
N ARG A 50 -12.28 5.12 -0.24
CA ARG A 50 -12.33 5.75 1.10
C ARG A 50 -11.24 5.24 2.04
N PHE A 51 -10.93 3.94 1.95
CA PHE A 51 -9.83 3.37 2.72
C PHE A 51 -8.50 4.00 2.30
N TRP A 52 -8.25 4.12 1.00
CA TRP A 52 -7.04 4.76 0.47
C TRP A 52 -6.91 6.24 0.88
N GLU A 53 -8.02 6.98 0.88
CA GLU A 53 -8.08 8.36 1.40
C GLU A 53 -7.77 8.43 2.90
N SER A 54 -8.33 7.50 3.69
CA SER A 54 -8.06 7.40 5.12
C SER A 54 -6.57 7.19 5.40
N LEU A 55 -5.88 6.34 4.61
CA LEU A 55 -4.43 6.16 4.71
C LEU A 55 -3.65 7.45 4.50
N ALA A 56 -4.09 8.28 3.56
CA ALA A 56 -3.39 9.51 3.23
C ALA A 56 -3.47 10.57 4.33
N SER A 57 -4.43 10.45 5.25
CA SER A 57 -4.46 11.29 6.44
C SER A 57 -3.30 10.98 7.42
N CYS A 58 -2.72 9.77 7.35
CA CYS A 58 -1.52 9.40 8.09
C CYS A 58 -0.27 10.01 7.44
N GLN A 59 0.02 11.28 7.75
CA GLN A 59 1.12 12.04 7.13
C GLN A 59 2.52 11.44 7.39
N LEU A 60 2.67 10.57 8.39
CA LEU A 60 3.92 9.90 8.74
C LEU A 60 4.08 8.52 8.09
N LEU A 61 3.10 8.07 7.29
CA LEU A 61 3.08 6.74 6.70
C LEU A 61 4.22 6.59 5.67
N ARG A 62 5.19 5.74 5.99
CA ARG A 62 6.40 5.46 5.20
C ARG A 62 6.33 4.16 4.41
N LYS A 63 5.61 3.16 4.92
CA LYS A 63 5.55 1.81 4.35
C LYS A 63 4.11 1.30 4.33
N ILE A 64 3.64 0.89 3.16
CA ILE A 64 2.37 0.18 2.97
C ILE A 64 2.67 -1.17 2.32
N VAL A 65 2.17 -2.24 2.92
CA VAL A 65 2.22 -3.59 2.35
C VAL A 65 0.80 -4.13 2.28
N LEU A 66 0.31 -4.42 1.08
CA LEU A 66 -0.98 -5.02 0.85
C LEU A 66 -0.77 -6.43 0.30
N THR A 67 -1.23 -7.45 1.02
CA THR A 67 -1.04 -8.86 0.69
C THR A 67 -2.38 -9.53 0.48
N ARG A 68 -2.60 -10.16 -0.67
CA ARG A 68 -3.88 -10.83 -1.01
C ARG A 68 -5.11 -9.94 -0.84
N CYS A 69 -4.93 -8.64 -1.02
CA CYS A 69 -6.02 -7.67 -1.02
C CYS A 69 -6.78 -7.69 -2.36
N MET A 70 -8.05 -7.33 -2.32
CA MET A 70 -8.90 -7.16 -3.50
C MET A 70 -9.38 -5.71 -3.57
N ASP A 71 -9.47 -5.14 -4.76
CA ASP A 71 -10.02 -3.80 -4.90
C ASP A 71 -11.55 -3.87 -5.05
N ASN A 72 -12.26 -3.07 -4.25
CA ASN A 72 -13.70 -2.89 -4.37
C ASN A 72 -13.98 -1.40 -4.59
N LEU A 73 -13.62 -0.95 -5.79
CA LEU A 73 -13.73 0.45 -6.19
C LEU A 73 -15.12 0.65 -6.81
N GLU A 74 -16.03 1.23 -6.03
CA GLU A 74 -17.33 1.70 -6.52
C GLU A 74 -17.10 2.94 -7.43
N ASP A 75 -17.73 3.01 -8.60
CA ASP A 75 -17.58 4.15 -9.54
C ASP A 75 -18.93 4.64 -10.08
N PRO A 76 -19.15 5.97 -10.17
CA PRO A 76 -19.21 6.57 -11.51
C PRO A 76 -18.67 8.01 -11.61
N GLY A 77 -17.78 8.45 -10.74
CA GLY A 77 -17.39 9.86 -10.62
C GLY A 77 -16.21 10.10 -9.70
N TRP A 78 -15.03 9.57 -10.07
CA TRP A 78 -13.74 9.83 -9.43
C TRP A 78 -13.35 11.32 -9.28
N GLN A 79 -14.07 12.06 -8.43
CA GLN A 79 -13.80 13.41 -7.92
C GLN A 79 -12.74 13.40 -6.79
N VAL A 80 -11.80 12.47 -6.81
CA VAL A 80 -10.71 12.46 -5.84
C VAL A 80 -9.50 13.12 -6.49
N ASP A 81 -9.46 14.44 -6.39
CA ASP A 81 -8.28 15.21 -6.71
C ASP A 81 -7.12 14.73 -5.81
N SER A 82 -6.17 14.01 -6.42
CA SER A 82 -4.81 13.76 -5.92
C SER A 82 -4.66 13.49 -4.41
N VAL A 83 -4.86 12.24 -3.99
CA VAL A 83 -4.51 11.77 -2.65
C VAL A 83 -2.99 11.97 -2.41
N TYR A 84 -2.60 12.56 -1.27
CA TYR A 84 -1.20 12.94 -1.01
C TYR A 84 -0.57 12.14 0.12
N PHE A 85 0.57 11.50 -0.17
CA PHE A 85 1.38 10.74 0.79
C PHE A 85 2.79 11.37 0.90
N PRO A 86 3.00 12.37 1.78
CA PRO A 86 4.25 13.11 1.81
C PRO A 86 5.45 12.28 2.29
N ALA A 87 5.23 11.27 3.12
CA ALA A 87 6.29 10.49 3.76
C ALA A 87 6.45 9.08 3.17
N LEU A 88 5.61 8.68 2.20
CA LEU A 88 5.58 7.31 1.71
C LEU A 88 6.80 7.00 0.85
N ARG A 89 7.61 6.04 1.30
CA ARG A 89 8.82 5.57 0.63
C ARG A 89 8.65 4.21 -0.03
N LYS A 90 7.90 3.30 0.61
CA LYS A 90 7.77 1.90 0.18
C LYS A 90 6.29 1.50 0.05
N LEU A 91 5.85 1.15 -1.15
CA LEU A 91 4.53 0.60 -1.44
C LEU A 91 4.67 -0.81 -2.05
N LYS A 92 4.20 -1.84 -1.36
CA LYS A 92 4.30 -3.24 -1.81
C LYS A 92 2.90 -3.83 -1.99
N LEU A 93 2.62 -4.31 -3.19
CA LEU A 93 1.37 -4.97 -3.57
C LEU A 93 1.68 -6.44 -3.89
N ARG A 94 1.24 -7.34 -3.01
CA ARG A 94 1.52 -8.79 -3.06
C ARG A 94 0.23 -9.55 -3.26
N SER A 95 0.18 -10.43 -4.25
CA SER A 95 -0.80 -11.49 -4.49
C SER A 95 -2.26 -11.06 -4.44
N GLY A 96 -2.56 -9.83 -4.83
CA GLY A 96 -3.88 -9.23 -4.84
C GLY A 96 -4.49 -9.12 -6.23
N GLN A 97 -5.81 -9.13 -6.29
CA GLN A 97 -6.55 -8.71 -7.49
C GLN A 97 -6.88 -7.24 -7.31
N LEU A 98 -5.94 -6.36 -7.66
CA LEU A 98 -6.03 -4.92 -7.42
C LEU A 98 -6.05 -4.15 -8.75
N ARG A 99 -7.09 -4.37 -9.57
CA ARG A 99 -7.09 -3.90 -10.97
C ARG A 99 -7.08 -2.37 -11.07
N GLY A 100 -7.94 -1.69 -10.32
CA GLY A 100 -8.05 -0.24 -10.29
C GLY A 100 -7.18 0.46 -9.25
N ILE A 101 -6.45 -0.26 -8.38
CA ILE A 101 -5.48 0.40 -7.48
C ILE A 101 -4.36 1.08 -8.27
N SER A 102 -4.03 0.54 -9.45
CA SER A 102 -3.02 1.12 -10.35
C SER A 102 -3.38 2.56 -10.74
N GLU A 103 -4.66 2.82 -11.05
CA GLU A 103 -5.16 4.15 -11.35
C GLU A 103 -5.16 5.07 -10.13
N LEU A 104 -5.50 4.56 -8.95
CA LEU A 104 -5.39 5.32 -7.69
C LEU A 104 -3.94 5.72 -7.40
N ILE A 105 -2.98 4.82 -7.63
CA ILE A 105 -1.55 5.09 -7.46
C ILE A 105 -1.11 6.20 -8.41
N LEU A 106 -1.49 6.14 -9.70
CA LEU A 106 -1.16 7.14 -10.71
C LEU A 106 -1.68 8.55 -10.40
N ARG A 107 -2.84 8.63 -9.72
CA ARG A 107 -3.44 9.89 -9.28
C ARG A 107 -2.89 10.36 -7.94
N SER A 108 -2.30 9.47 -7.15
CA SER A 108 -1.74 9.81 -5.85
C SER A 108 -0.38 10.48 -6.00
N ARG A 109 -0.10 11.48 -5.16
CA ARG A 109 1.20 12.16 -5.10
C ARG A 109 2.04 11.55 -3.99
N MET A 110 3.22 11.02 -4.35
CA MET A 110 4.12 10.30 -3.44
C MET A 110 5.58 10.76 -3.65
N PRO A 111 5.93 12.03 -3.34
CA PRO A 111 7.13 12.70 -3.86
C PRO A 111 8.48 12.05 -3.45
N ILE A 112 8.48 11.23 -2.40
CA ILE A 112 9.67 10.53 -1.91
C ILE A 112 9.56 9.01 -2.04
N LEU A 113 8.67 8.53 -2.93
CA LEU A 113 8.54 7.11 -3.19
C LEU A 113 9.85 6.57 -3.78
N GLU A 114 10.45 5.62 -3.06
CA GLU A 114 11.71 4.96 -3.40
C GLU A 114 11.44 3.58 -3.99
N CYS A 115 10.38 2.92 -3.55
CA CYS A 115 10.09 1.54 -3.89
C CYS A 115 8.59 1.33 -4.12
N LEU A 116 8.27 0.82 -5.31
CA LEU A 116 6.96 0.28 -5.64
C LEU A 116 7.19 -1.16 -6.09
N CYS A 117 6.50 -2.14 -5.49
CA CYS A 117 6.62 -3.54 -5.88
C CYS A 117 5.25 -4.11 -6.20
N TRP A 118 5.15 -4.82 -7.33
CA TRP A 118 4.03 -5.72 -7.64
C TRP A 118 4.54 -7.16 -7.72
N ASP A 119 3.74 -8.11 -7.25
CA ASP A 119 3.96 -9.49 -7.65
C ASP A 119 3.31 -9.78 -9.01
N ALA A 120 3.79 -10.83 -9.68
CA ALA A 120 3.35 -11.20 -11.02
C ALA A 120 1.84 -11.45 -11.15
N GLY A 121 1.16 -11.78 -10.04
CA GLY A 121 -0.29 -11.98 -9.99
C GLY A 121 -1.11 -10.70 -9.84
N SER A 122 -0.51 -9.62 -9.33
CA SER A 122 -1.16 -8.32 -9.11
C SER A 122 -0.77 -7.25 -10.12
N ALA A 123 0.28 -7.51 -10.91
CA ALA A 123 0.84 -6.53 -11.83
C ALA A 123 -0.11 -6.27 -13.03
N PRO A 124 -0.35 -4.99 -13.39
CA PRO A 124 -0.88 -4.63 -14.71
C PRO A 124 -0.09 -5.29 -15.85
N ALA A 125 -0.66 -5.33 -17.06
CA ALA A 125 0.06 -5.83 -18.23
C ALA A 125 1.41 -5.10 -18.40
N ASN A 126 2.47 -5.81 -18.81
CA ASN A 126 3.86 -5.30 -18.79
C ASN A 126 4.04 -3.89 -19.41
N HIS A 127 3.36 -3.58 -20.51
CA HIS A 127 3.44 -2.26 -21.15
C HIS A 127 2.80 -1.13 -20.32
N ALA A 128 1.81 -1.43 -19.50
CA ALA A 128 1.20 -0.46 -18.57
C ALA A 128 2.13 -0.18 -17.38
N LEU A 129 2.92 -1.16 -16.94
CA LEU A 129 3.86 -1.01 -15.82
C LEU A 129 4.96 0.00 -16.13
N ASP A 130 5.59 -0.08 -17.31
CA ASP A 130 6.61 0.87 -17.73
C ASP A 130 6.06 2.31 -17.82
N GLY A 131 4.80 2.44 -18.28
CA GLY A 131 4.09 3.72 -18.28
C GLY A 131 3.85 4.28 -16.88
N ILE A 132 3.41 3.43 -15.94
CA ILE A 132 3.20 3.83 -14.54
C ILE A 132 4.51 4.24 -13.88
N ALA A 133 5.57 3.46 -14.10
CA ALA A 133 6.91 3.74 -13.61
C ALA A 133 7.43 5.10 -14.09
N ALA A 134 7.34 5.36 -15.39
CA ALA A 134 7.75 6.61 -15.99
C ALA A 134 6.94 7.79 -15.44
N TRP A 135 5.62 7.62 -15.27
CA TRP A 135 4.75 8.65 -14.70
C TRP A 135 5.12 8.98 -13.24
N LEU A 136 5.29 7.95 -12.40
CA LEU A 136 5.64 8.16 -10.99
C LEU A 136 7.02 8.79 -10.83
N LYS A 137 7.99 8.48 -11.71
CA LYS A 137 9.32 9.10 -11.72
C LYS A 137 9.30 10.61 -11.94
N LEU A 138 8.30 11.16 -12.62
CA LEU A 138 8.17 12.62 -12.78
C LEU A 138 7.98 13.34 -11.44
N TYR A 139 7.37 12.67 -10.47
CA TYR A 139 7.07 13.22 -9.15
C TYR A 139 7.93 12.61 -8.04
N SER A 140 8.50 11.42 -8.27
CA SER A 140 9.25 10.62 -7.29
C SER A 140 10.58 10.18 -7.92
N PRO A 141 11.57 11.09 -8.02
CA PRO A 141 12.78 10.86 -8.81
C PRO A 141 13.69 9.74 -8.29
N LYS A 142 13.51 9.34 -7.02
CA LYS A 142 14.24 8.24 -6.38
C LYS A 142 13.60 6.86 -6.59
N LEU A 143 12.50 6.77 -7.34
CA LEU A 143 11.80 5.52 -7.54
C LEU A 143 12.69 4.52 -8.29
N ASP A 144 13.02 3.43 -7.61
CA ASP A 144 13.74 2.29 -8.17
C ASP A 144 12.79 1.48 -9.07
N THR A 145 13.07 1.50 -10.37
CA THR A 145 12.27 0.78 -11.37
C THR A 145 12.58 -0.71 -11.45
N ASP A 146 13.74 -1.13 -10.96
CA ASP A 146 14.13 -2.54 -10.99
C ASP A 146 13.35 -3.32 -9.92
N MET A 147 12.90 -2.62 -8.87
CA MET A 147 12.06 -3.16 -7.79
C MET A 147 10.57 -3.30 -8.16
N LEU A 148 10.15 -2.83 -9.35
CA LEU A 148 8.77 -2.98 -9.83
C LEU A 148 8.38 -4.43 -10.13
N TYR A 149 9.38 -5.27 -10.45
CA TYR A 149 9.18 -6.57 -11.10
C TYR A 149 9.54 -7.78 -10.24
N HIS A 150 10.29 -7.59 -9.15
CA HIS A 150 10.91 -8.69 -8.40
C HIS A 150 10.13 -9.08 -7.14
N ILE A 151 8.97 -9.71 -7.32
CA ILE A 151 8.48 -10.66 -6.31
C ILE A 151 8.26 -11.99 -7.03
N PRO A 152 9.23 -12.93 -6.96
CA PRO A 152 9.03 -14.25 -7.54
C PRO A 152 7.79 -14.88 -6.92
N ALA A 153 6.88 -15.37 -7.77
CA ALA A 153 5.73 -16.16 -7.39
C ALA A 153 6.20 -17.54 -6.90
N GLY A 154 6.89 -17.57 -5.77
CA GLY A 154 7.38 -18.78 -5.12
C GLY A 154 6.46 -19.17 -3.99
N ASN A 155 5.77 -20.30 -4.16
CA ASN A 155 5.25 -21.07 -3.03
C ASN A 155 6.42 -21.46 -2.11
N SER A 156 6.72 -20.63 -1.12
CA SER A 156 7.59 -21.05 -0.02
C SER A 156 7.29 -20.20 1.22
N SER A 157 6.58 -20.80 2.16
CA SER A 157 6.93 -20.63 3.58
C SER A 157 8.44 -20.74 3.71
N ASP A 158 9.03 -19.82 4.47
CA ASP A 158 10.44 -19.72 4.81
C ASP A 158 11.37 -19.03 3.79
N SER A 159 11.62 -17.76 4.14
CA SER A 159 12.93 -17.08 4.10
C SER A 159 13.62 -16.88 2.75
N ILE A 160 13.75 -15.61 2.34
CA ILE A 160 15.02 -14.87 2.22
C ILE A 160 14.68 -13.48 1.68
N GLY A 161 14.95 -12.43 2.46
CA GLY A 161 15.03 -11.06 1.95
C GLY A 161 13.87 -10.11 2.25
N ASP A 162 13.21 -10.20 3.41
CA ASP A 162 12.79 -8.97 4.09
C ASP A 162 14.07 -8.32 4.64
N SER A 163 14.91 -7.83 3.71
CA SER A 163 15.99 -6.92 4.05
C SER A 163 15.27 -5.63 4.42
N ASP A 164 15.02 -5.49 5.72
CA ASP A 164 14.89 -4.21 6.39
C ASP A 164 16.21 -3.44 6.20
N ASP A 165 16.51 -3.04 4.97
CA ASP A 165 17.43 -1.95 4.70
C ASP A 165 16.71 -0.66 5.11
N ASP A 166 16.65 -0.51 6.44
CA ASP A 166 16.46 0.70 7.23
C ASP A 166 17.85 1.23 7.60
N PHE A 167 18.75 1.31 6.61
CA PHE A 167 19.91 2.19 6.70
C PHE A 167 19.57 3.50 5.98
N TRP A 168 19.53 4.57 6.79
CA TRP A 168 19.47 6.01 6.46
C TRP A 168 18.09 6.70 6.46
#